data_AF-A0A392MB00-F1
#
_entry.id   AF-A0A392MB00-F1
#
_cell.length_a   1.000
_cell.length_b   1.000
_cell.length_c   1.000
_cell.angle_alpha   90.00
_cell.angle_beta   90.00
_cell.angle_gamma   90.00
#
_symmetry.space_group_name_H-M   'P 1'
#
loop_
_entity.id
_entity.type
_entity.pdbx_description
1 polymer ?
#
loop_
_entity_poly.entity_id
_entity_poly.type
_entity_poly.pdbx_seq_one_letter_code
_entity_poly.pdbx_strand_id
1 'polypeptide(L)'
;IRQNIEETVGIGKGVTQLYATIDLEKARVGRTRIIEKEHNNPKWYESFHIYCAHLASNIIFTVKDDNPIGATLIGRAYVPVEEVLGGEEIDRWVEILDEERNPIEEGSKIHVKLQYFDVTKDRSWARGIQSAKFPGVPYTFFSQRQGCKVSLYQDAHVPDNFVPKISLSGGKTYQPHRCWEDIFDAITNAKHLIYITGWSVYTEISLVRDSRRPKAGGDATLGELLKKKAGEGVRVLMLVWDDRTSVGLLKKDGLMATHDEETAQFFDGTDVHCVLCPRNPDDGGSVIQDLQISTMFTHHQKIVVVDSELPGGGSDKRRIMSFVGGLDLCDGRYDTAFHSLFRTLDTAHHDDFHQPNFPGAAITKGGPREPWHDIHSRLEGPIAWDVLFNFEQRWRKQGGKDILLNLRELEDSIIPPSPVMFPDDQETWNVQLFRSIDGGAAFGFPETPEDAARAGLVSGKDNIIDRSIQDAYINAIRRAKNFIYIENQYFLGSSFAWSGDDIKPEEIGALHVIPKELSLK
;
A
#
# COMPACT_ATOMS: atom_id res chain seq x y z
N ILE A 1 -18.86 11.34 -46.18
CA ILE A 1 -19.53 10.08 -45.74
C ILE A 1 -19.31 9.78 -44.24
N ARG A 2 -18.26 10.31 -43.57
CA ARG A 2 -18.10 10.19 -42.10
C ARG A 2 -18.90 11.20 -41.24
N GLN A 3 -19.45 12.26 -41.83
CA GLN A 3 -20.27 13.25 -41.11
C GLN A 3 -21.74 12.80 -40.87
N ASN A 4 -22.20 11.74 -41.53
CA ASN A 4 -23.61 11.32 -41.52
C ASN A 4 -23.88 10.02 -40.75
N ILE A 5 -22.92 9.51 -39.98
CA ILE A 5 -23.15 8.34 -39.10
C ILE A 5 -23.37 8.77 -37.64
N GLU A 6 -22.91 9.97 -37.25
CA GLU A 6 -23.09 10.51 -35.90
C GLU A 6 -24.54 10.96 -35.61
N GLU A 7 -25.35 11.26 -36.63
CA GLU A 7 -26.74 11.72 -36.43
C GLU A 7 -27.77 10.57 -36.30
N THR A 8 -27.40 9.31 -36.58
CA THR A 8 -28.40 8.21 -36.64
C THR A 8 -28.50 7.40 -35.33
N VAL A 9 -27.61 7.62 -34.37
CA VAL A 9 -27.68 7.01 -33.03
C VAL A 9 -27.62 8.15 -32.03
N GLY A 10 -28.75 8.49 -31.40
CA GLY A 10 -28.92 9.66 -30.53
C GLY A 10 -28.08 9.64 -29.24
N ILE A 11 -26.76 9.72 -29.38
CA ILE A 11 -25.79 9.97 -28.32
C ILE A 11 -25.35 11.42 -28.55
N GLY A 12 -25.78 12.33 -27.67
CA GLY A 12 -25.42 13.74 -27.76
C GLY A 12 -23.90 13.93 -27.86
N LYS A 13 -23.46 15.04 -28.48
CA LYS A 13 -22.04 15.45 -28.52
C LYS A 13 -21.41 15.21 -27.15
N GLY A 14 -20.49 14.25 -27.06
CA GLY A 14 -19.84 13.88 -25.81
C GLY A 14 -19.20 15.09 -25.16
N VAL A 15 -19.22 15.13 -23.82
CA VAL A 15 -18.49 16.16 -23.07
C VAL A 15 -17.00 15.86 -23.23
N THR A 16 -16.24 16.77 -23.85
CA THR A 16 -14.77 16.66 -23.97
C THR A 16 -14.13 16.50 -22.59
N GLN A 17 -13.17 15.59 -22.51
CA GLN A 17 -12.46 15.20 -21.29
C GLN A 17 -10.95 15.40 -21.49
N LEU A 18 -10.47 16.63 -21.31
CA LEU A 18 -9.08 16.98 -21.62
C LEU A 18 -8.13 16.70 -20.46
N TYR A 19 -7.01 16.06 -20.77
CA TYR A 19 -5.89 15.88 -19.85
C TYR A 19 -4.55 15.93 -20.58
N ALA A 20 -3.49 16.18 -19.81
CA ALA A 20 -2.11 16.14 -20.30
C ALA A 20 -1.32 15.03 -19.59
N THR A 21 -0.38 14.42 -20.31
CA THR A 21 0.56 13.45 -19.76
C THR A 21 1.99 13.94 -19.91
N ILE A 22 2.85 13.51 -19.01
CA ILE A 22 4.28 13.84 -19.00
C ILE A 22 5.05 12.54 -19.21
N ASP A 23 5.87 12.52 -20.25
CA ASP A 23 6.68 11.38 -20.64
C ASP A 23 8.16 11.79 -20.68
N LEU A 24 9.05 10.94 -20.16
CA LEU A 24 10.50 11.03 -20.36
C LEU A 24 10.86 10.08 -21.48
N GLU A 25 11.08 10.63 -22.67
CA GLU A 25 11.03 9.88 -23.92
C GLU A 25 9.75 9.06 -24.04
N LYS A 26 9.80 7.75 -23.86
CA LYS A 26 8.64 6.85 -23.96
C LYS A 26 8.06 6.47 -22.59
N ALA A 27 8.70 6.87 -21.49
CA ALA A 27 8.31 6.45 -20.15
C ALA A 27 7.33 7.44 -19.53
N ARG A 28 6.10 6.98 -19.25
CA ARG A 28 5.09 7.77 -18.54
C ARG A 28 5.53 8.06 -17.11
N VAL A 29 5.57 9.33 -16.73
CA VAL A 29 5.96 9.77 -15.39
C VAL A 29 4.92 10.62 -14.67
N GLY A 30 3.94 11.17 -15.39
CA GLY A 30 2.88 11.98 -14.79
C GLY A 30 1.66 12.13 -15.69
N ARG A 31 0.55 12.53 -15.09
CA ARG A 31 -0.75 12.75 -15.72
C ARG A 31 -1.50 13.81 -14.92
N THR A 32 -2.14 14.76 -15.60
CA THR A 32 -3.07 15.70 -14.96
C THR A 32 -4.42 15.04 -14.76
N ARG A 33 -5.24 15.62 -13.86
CA ARG A 33 -6.66 15.30 -13.82
C ARG A 33 -7.36 15.62 -15.14
N ILE A 34 -8.50 14.99 -15.36
CA ILE A 34 -9.41 15.32 -16.47
C ILE A 34 -10.13 16.63 -16.15
N ILE A 35 -10.21 17.52 -17.14
CA ILE A 35 -11.08 18.70 -17.10
C ILE A 35 -12.21 18.50 -18.10
N GLU A 36 -13.43 18.65 -17.61
CA GLU A 36 -14.63 18.69 -18.42
C GLU A 36 -15.01 20.15 -18.76
N LYS A 37 -15.63 20.37 -19.92
CA LYS A 37 -16.33 21.63 -20.31
C LYS A 37 -15.45 22.86 -20.60
N GLU A 38 -14.12 22.79 -20.45
CA GLU A 38 -13.18 23.84 -20.87
C GLU A 38 -12.43 23.46 -22.16
N HIS A 39 -13.04 23.74 -23.31
CA HIS A 39 -12.57 23.21 -24.60
C HIS A 39 -11.40 23.98 -25.23
N ASN A 40 -11.33 25.30 -25.02
CA ASN A 40 -10.40 26.16 -25.77
C ASN A 40 -9.14 26.56 -24.99
N ASN A 41 -9.17 26.44 -23.65
CA ASN A 41 -8.05 26.80 -22.78
C ASN A 41 -8.14 26.03 -21.45
N PRO A 42 -7.95 24.69 -21.47
CA PRO A 42 -8.03 23.87 -20.27
C PRO A 42 -6.95 24.29 -19.26
N LYS A 43 -7.35 24.57 -18.03
CA LYS A 43 -6.43 25.03 -16.96
C LYS A 43 -6.31 24.01 -15.84
N TRP A 44 -5.32 23.13 -15.95
CA TRP A 44 -5.04 22.15 -14.89
C TRP A 44 -4.42 22.76 -13.64
N TYR A 45 -3.47 23.69 -13.81
CA TYR A 45 -2.68 24.27 -12.70
C TYR A 45 -2.20 23.20 -11.71
N GLU A 46 -1.64 22.12 -12.25
CA GLU A 46 -1.22 20.95 -11.48
C GLU A 46 0.31 20.90 -11.40
N SER A 47 0.81 20.61 -10.21
CA SER A 47 2.25 20.53 -9.92
C SER A 47 2.63 19.08 -9.65
N PHE A 48 3.79 18.67 -10.14
CA PHE A 48 4.27 17.30 -9.99
C PHE A 48 5.66 17.28 -9.35
N HIS A 49 5.86 16.37 -8.39
CA HIS A 49 7.18 16.00 -7.92
C HIS A 49 7.54 14.62 -8.49
N ILE A 50 8.27 14.63 -9.62
CA ILE A 50 8.55 13.41 -10.39
C ILE A 50 9.92 12.85 -10.01
N TYR A 51 9.95 11.59 -9.56
CA TYR A 51 11.19 10.84 -9.38
C TYR A 51 11.68 10.29 -10.73
N CYS A 52 12.82 10.79 -11.18
CA CYS A 52 13.44 10.40 -12.44
C CYS A 52 14.61 9.44 -12.24
N ALA A 53 14.67 8.37 -13.05
CA ALA A 53 15.80 7.45 -13.19
C ALA A 53 15.94 6.98 -14.66
N HIS A 54 15.73 7.91 -15.60
CA HIS A 54 15.48 7.62 -17.02
C HIS A 54 16.60 8.20 -17.91
N LEU A 55 16.81 7.56 -19.07
CA LEU A 55 17.52 8.17 -20.19
C LEU A 55 16.49 8.82 -21.11
N ALA A 56 16.66 10.11 -21.41
CA ALA A 56 15.75 10.87 -22.25
C ALA A 56 16.49 11.99 -22.99
N SER A 57 16.02 12.32 -24.19
CA SER A 57 16.41 13.48 -24.98
C SER A 57 15.36 14.61 -24.89
N ASN A 58 14.11 14.26 -24.66
CA ASN A 58 12.96 15.16 -24.57
C ASN A 58 12.08 14.82 -23.35
N ILE A 59 11.60 15.87 -22.71
CA ILE A 59 10.42 15.83 -21.86
C ILE A 59 9.23 16.12 -22.77
N ILE A 60 8.30 15.17 -22.87
CA ILE A 60 7.20 15.22 -23.82
C ILE A 60 5.89 15.41 -23.06
N PHE A 61 5.13 16.43 -23.46
CA PHE A 61 3.79 16.69 -22.97
C PHE A 61 2.78 16.27 -24.03
N THR A 62 1.93 15.30 -23.73
CA THR A 62 0.91 14.82 -24.67
C THR A 62 -0.47 15.27 -24.19
N VAL A 63 -1.19 16.02 -25.01
CA VAL A 63 -2.58 16.43 -24.72
C VAL A 63 -3.54 15.45 -25.37
N LYS A 64 -4.54 14.98 -24.62
CA LYS A 64 -5.50 13.97 -25.04
C LYS A 64 -6.92 14.34 -24.61
N ASP A 65 -7.88 13.83 -25.37
CA ASP A 65 -9.32 13.89 -25.07
C ASP A 65 -9.84 12.47 -24.78
N ASP A 66 -10.23 12.20 -23.54
CA ASP A 66 -10.69 10.87 -23.10
C ASP A 66 -12.17 10.65 -23.43
N ASN A 67 -12.50 10.50 -24.72
CA ASN A 67 -13.89 10.26 -25.10
C ASN A 67 -14.33 8.82 -24.77
N PRO A 68 -15.63 8.55 -24.52
CA PRO A 68 -16.12 7.22 -24.14
C PRO A 68 -15.83 6.09 -25.14
N ILE A 69 -15.47 6.43 -26.38
CA ILE A 69 -15.14 5.49 -27.47
C ILE A 69 -13.62 5.17 -27.49
N GLY A 70 -12.81 5.95 -26.78
CA GLY A 70 -11.36 5.84 -26.68
C GLY A 70 -10.67 7.21 -26.68
N ALA A 71 -9.52 7.30 -26.01
CA ALA A 71 -8.77 8.54 -25.93
C ALA A 71 -8.22 8.98 -27.31
N THR A 72 -8.57 10.18 -27.74
CA THR A 72 -8.06 10.80 -28.97
C THR A 72 -6.83 11.65 -28.65
N LEU A 73 -5.75 11.47 -29.42
CA LEU A 73 -4.57 12.32 -29.34
C LEU A 73 -4.87 13.70 -29.96
N ILE A 74 -4.59 14.78 -29.23
CA ILE A 74 -4.66 16.15 -29.75
C ILE A 74 -3.30 16.57 -30.31
N GLY A 75 -2.23 16.33 -29.57
CA GLY A 75 -0.87 16.64 -30.02
C GLY A 75 0.18 16.53 -28.92
N ARG A 76 1.43 16.82 -29.27
CA ARG A 76 2.60 16.70 -28.38
C ARG A 76 3.45 17.96 -28.38
N ALA A 77 3.89 18.40 -27.21
CA ALA A 77 4.87 19.45 -27.04
C ALA A 77 6.17 18.86 -26.50
N TYR A 78 7.32 19.36 -26.97
CA TYR A 78 8.64 18.79 -26.70
C TYR A 78 9.54 19.83 -26.04
N VAL A 79 10.15 19.45 -24.93
CA VAL A 79 11.19 20.24 -24.26
C VAL A 79 12.47 19.40 -24.23
N PRO A 80 13.53 19.82 -24.95
CA PRO A 80 14.83 19.17 -24.88
C PRO A 80 15.36 19.07 -23.45
N VAL A 81 15.82 17.89 -23.05
CA VAL A 81 16.33 17.63 -21.69
C VAL A 81 17.54 18.51 -21.37
N GLU A 82 18.38 18.81 -22.36
CA GLU A 82 19.54 19.68 -22.21
C GLU A 82 19.23 21.06 -21.62
N GLU A 83 18.01 21.57 -21.84
CA GLU A 83 17.58 22.86 -21.30
C GLU A 83 17.35 22.84 -19.78
N VAL A 84 17.05 21.68 -19.19
CA VAL A 84 16.80 21.55 -17.75
C VAL A 84 17.95 20.88 -17.00
N LEU A 85 18.89 20.22 -17.68
CA LEU A 85 20.00 19.49 -17.03
C LEU A 85 20.88 20.38 -16.13
N GLY A 86 21.02 21.67 -16.44
CA GLY A 86 21.72 22.63 -15.57
C GLY A 86 21.03 22.87 -14.21
N GLY A 87 19.74 22.50 -14.11
CA GLY A 87 18.88 22.72 -12.95
C GLY A 87 18.33 24.14 -12.83
N GLU A 88 18.47 24.93 -13.89
CA GLU A 88 17.76 26.19 -14.05
C GLU A 88 16.27 25.92 -14.26
N GLU A 89 15.44 26.87 -13.81
CA GLU A 89 14.00 26.80 -14.00
C GLU A 89 13.66 27.31 -15.39
N ILE A 90 12.83 26.57 -16.11
CA ILE A 90 12.18 27.02 -17.34
C ILE A 90 10.69 27.25 -17.09
N ASP A 91 10.16 28.33 -17.63
CA ASP A 91 8.76 28.74 -17.50
C ASP A 91 8.32 29.38 -18.83
N ARG A 92 7.64 28.60 -19.68
CA ARG A 92 7.37 29.04 -21.07
C ARG A 92 6.17 28.35 -21.72
N TRP A 93 5.73 28.98 -22.81
CA TRP A 93 4.80 28.38 -23.78
C TRP A 93 5.56 27.54 -24.80
N VAL A 94 5.13 26.29 -24.98
CA VAL A 94 5.70 25.32 -25.92
C VAL A 94 4.63 24.96 -26.96
N GLU A 95 5.01 24.95 -28.23
CA GLU A 95 4.09 24.65 -29.32
C GLU A 95 3.66 23.18 -29.31
N ILE A 96 2.38 22.94 -29.58
CA ILE A 96 1.81 21.60 -29.70
C ILE A 96 1.89 21.18 -31.16
N LEU A 97 2.45 20.00 -31.39
CA LEU A 97 2.72 19.44 -32.71
C LEU A 97 1.88 18.18 -32.97
N ASP A 98 1.59 17.91 -34.24
CA ASP A 98 0.99 16.67 -34.73
C ASP A 98 2.00 15.49 -34.69
N GLU A 99 1.61 14.34 -35.27
CA GLU A 99 2.46 13.15 -35.32
C GLU A 99 3.67 13.34 -36.25
N GLU A 100 3.54 14.17 -37.27
CA GLU A 100 4.56 14.55 -38.24
C GLU A 100 5.49 15.68 -37.75
N ARG A 101 5.29 16.18 -36.52
CA ARG A 101 6.02 17.31 -35.91
C ARG A 101 5.76 18.67 -36.56
N ASN A 102 4.61 18.85 -37.20
CA ASN A 102 4.14 20.18 -37.62
C ASN A 102 3.25 20.79 -36.55
N PRO A 103 3.20 22.13 -36.42
CA PRO A 103 2.26 22.79 -35.51
C PRO A 103 0.82 22.38 -35.80
N ILE A 104 0.05 22.04 -34.76
CA ILE A 104 -1.38 21.72 -34.92
C ILE A 104 -2.16 22.98 -35.33
N GLU A 105 -3.39 22.77 -35.83
CA GLU A 105 -4.27 23.86 -36.27
C GLU A 105 -4.38 24.98 -35.19
N GLU A 106 -4.41 26.22 -35.65
CA GLU A 106 -4.46 27.45 -34.82
C GLU A 106 -3.19 27.77 -33.99
N GLY A 107 -2.10 27.00 -34.10
CA GLY A 107 -0.83 27.32 -33.44
C GLY A 107 -0.91 27.20 -31.91
N SER A 108 -1.67 26.22 -31.44
CA SER A 108 -1.91 25.95 -30.03
C SER A 108 -0.60 25.71 -29.26
N LYS A 109 -0.54 26.22 -28.02
CA LYS A 109 0.63 26.09 -27.13
C LYS A 109 0.20 25.64 -25.75
N ILE A 110 1.07 24.88 -25.09
CA ILE A 110 0.94 24.51 -23.67
C ILE A 110 1.93 25.32 -22.84
N HIS A 111 1.48 25.85 -21.71
CA HIS A 111 2.34 26.53 -20.75
C HIS A 111 2.86 25.53 -19.73
N VAL A 112 4.18 25.40 -19.61
CA VAL A 112 4.82 24.46 -18.69
C VAL A 112 5.94 25.13 -17.91
N LYS A 113 6.11 24.67 -16.68
CA LYS A 113 7.18 25.08 -15.77
C LYS A 113 7.93 23.85 -15.29
N LEU A 114 9.24 23.83 -15.48
CA LEU A 114 10.08 22.67 -15.16
C LEU A 114 11.37 23.10 -14.47
N GLN A 115 11.80 22.30 -13.51
CA GLN A 115 13.12 22.41 -12.90
C GLN A 115 13.61 21.01 -12.52
N TYR A 116 14.84 20.68 -12.92
CA TYR A 116 15.45 19.40 -12.60
C TYR A 116 16.44 19.52 -11.43
N PHE A 117 16.36 18.54 -10.52
CA PHE A 117 17.27 18.42 -9.39
C PHE A 117 18.00 17.09 -9.48
N ASP A 118 19.29 17.15 -9.80
CA ASP A 118 20.18 15.99 -9.69
C ASP A 118 20.18 15.47 -8.25
N VAL A 119 20.25 14.15 -8.08
CA VAL A 119 20.19 13.51 -6.76
C VAL A 119 21.27 14.00 -5.81
N THR A 120 22.42 14.43 -6.31
CA THR A 120 23.52 14.99 -5.51
C THR A 120 23.19 16.32 -4.85
N LYS A 121 22.14 17.03 -5.30
CA LYS A 121 21.63 18.25 -4.66
C LYS A 121 20.82 17.94 -3.38
N ASP A 122 20.33 16.71 -3.21
CA ASP A 122 19.67 16.30 -1.98
C ASP A 122 20.68 16.17 -0.82
N ARG A 123 20.36 16.76 0.33
CA ARG A 123 21.27 16.81 1.48
C ARG A 123 21.57 15.45 2.09
N SER A 124 20.72 14.46 1.86
CA SER A 124 20.80 13.10 2.39
C SER A 124 21.35 12.09 1.37
N TRP A 125 21.54 12.48 0.10
CA TRP A 125 22.08 11.59 -0.92
C TRP A 125 23.42 10.97 -0.48
N ALA A 126 23.49 9.63 -0.52
CA ALA A 126 24.66 8.84 -0.13
C ALA A 126 25.22 9.13 1.27
N ARG A 127 24.36 9.59 2.21
CA ARG A 127 24.78 10.01 3.56
C ARG A 127 24.08 9.27 4.70
N GLY A 128 23.04 8.50 4.39
CA GLY A 128 22.14 7.87 5.35
C GLY A 128 21.32 8.91 6.12
N ILE A 129 20.71 8.48 7.22
CA ILE A 129 20.11 9.40 8.19
C ILE A 129 21.24 10.03 9.01
N GLN A 130 21.52 11.32 8.79
CA GLN A 130 22.66 12.00 9.42
C GLN A 130 22.38 12.59 10.81
N SER A 131 21.11 12.81 11.14
CA SER A 131 20.70 13.53 12.34
C SER A 131 19.36 13.04 12.85
N ALA A 132 19.18 13.05 14.17
CA ALA A 132 17.90 12.82 14.83
C ALA A 132 16.81 13.83 14.40
N LYS A 133 17.21 14.97 13.81
CA LYS A 133 16.31 15.99 13.25
C LYS A 133 15.90 15.72 11.79
N PHE A 134 16.15 14.53 11.25
CA PHE A 134 15.67 14.16 9.91
C PHE A 134 14.14 14.35 9.84
N PRO A 135 13.61 15.10 8.86
CA PRO A 135 12.21 15.50 8.86
C PRO A 135 11.24 14.41 8.39
N GLY A 136 11.75 13.29 7.88
CA GLY A 136 10.95 12.27 7.20
C GLY A 136 11.09 12.36 5.68
N VAL A 137 10.42 11.45 4.99
CA VAL A 137 10.24 11.50 3.53
C VAL A 137 9.29 12.66 3.20
N PRO A 138 9.66 13.56 2.27
CA PRO A 138 8.82 14.68 1.87
C PRO A 138 7.68 14.22 0.95
N TYR A 139 6.67 15.08 0.76
CA TYR A 139 5.55 14.85 -0.16
C TYR A 139 4.84 13.51 0.11
N THR A 140 4.33 13.34 1.32
CA THR A 140 3.58 12.15 1.71
C THR A 140 2.38 12.56 2.54
N PHE A 141 1.27 11.82 2.40
CA PHE A 141 0.04 12.08 3.14
C PHE A 141 0.22 12.04 4.66
N PHE A 142 0.97 11.05 5.17
CA PHE A 142 1.35 10.99 6.59
C PHE A 142 2.76 11.54 6.80
N SER A 143 2.90 12.47 7.76
CA SER A 143 4.20 12.97 8.20
C SER A 143 4.89 12.01 9.17
N GLN A 144 6.21 12.11 9.31
CA GLN A 144 6.95 11.34 10.30
C GLN A 144 6.49 11.68 11.73
N ARG A 145 6.33 10.65 12.55
CA ARG A 145 5.98 10.70 13.97
C ARG A 145 7.22 10.43 14.82
N GLN A 146 7.29 11.06 15.99
CA GLN A 146 8.37 10.89 16.97
C GLN A 146 7.83 10.24 18.24
N GLY A 147 8.72 9.76 19.13
CA GLY A 147 8.31 9.16 20.40
C GLY A 147 7.55 7.85 20.22
N CYS A 148 7.78 7.18 19.10
CA CYS A 148 7.15 5.90 18.77
C CYS A 148 7.99 4.75 19.32
N LYS A 149 7.43 3.55 19.26
CA LYS A 149 8.16 2.30 19.47
C LYS A 149 7.73 1.31 18.40
N VAL A 150 8.72 0.60 17.84
CA VAL A 150 8.48 -0.46 16.86
C VAL A 150 8.99 -1.77 17.45
N SER A 151 8.14 -2.80 17.45
CA SER A 151 8.57 -4.17 17.68
C SER A 151 8.66 -4.87 16.33
N LEU A 152 9.85 -5.36 15.98
CA LEU A 152 10.11 -6.07 14.73
C LEU A 152 9.90 -7.57 14.94
N TYR A 153 9.15 -8.19 14.05
CA TYR A 153 8.86 -9.62 14.10
C TYR A 153 9.53 -10.35 12.93
N GLN A 154 10.30 -11.36 13.27
CA GLN A 154 10.77 -12.39 12.36
C GLN A 154 9.81 -13.58 12.48
N ASP A 155 9.14 -13.91 11.39
CA ASP A 155 8.10 -14.93 11.29
C ASP A 155 6.89 -14.66 12.23
N ALA A 156 5.93 -15.59 12.21
CA ALA A 156 4.79 -15.53 13.11
C ALA A 156 5.19 -15.80 14.58
N HIS A 157 6.20 -16.65 14.79
CA HIS A 157 6.66 -17.06 16.12
C HIS A 157 8.17 -17.31 16.17
N VAL A 158 8.79 -16.99 17.31
CA VAL A 158 10.21 -17.29 17.59
C VAL A 158 10.32 -18.16 18.84
N PRO A 159 10.78 -19.41 18.72
CA PRO A 159 10.99 -20.28 19.88
C PRO A 159 12.00 -19.72 20.88
N ASP A 160 11.88 -20.14 22.14
CA ASP A 160 12.90 -19.83 23.14
C ASP A 160 14.27 -20.39 22.72
N ASN A 161 15.33 -19.64 23.05
CA ASN A 161 16.73 -20.00 22.79
C ASN A 161 17.10 -20.18 21.30
N PHE A 162 16.31 -19.65 20.36
CA PHE A 162 16.66 -19.66 18.93
C PHE A 162 17.74 -18.62 18.59
N VAL A 163 17.56 -17.39 19.06
CA VAL A 163 18.40 -16.25 18.66
C VAL A 163 19.72 -16.28 19.43
N PRO A 164 20.89 -16.21 18.75
CA PRO A 164 22.18 -16.14 19.42
C PRO A 164 22.34 -14.80 20.15
N LYS A 165 23.36 -14.70 21.01
CA LYS A 165 23.69 -13.43 21.66
C LYS A 165 24.15 -12.40 20.61
N ILE A 166 23.31 -11.41 20.33
CA ILE A 166 23.63 -10.27 19.47
C ILE A 166 23.70 -9.02 20.35
N SER A 167 24.89 -8.46 20.50
CA SER A 167 25.12 -7.25 21.30
C SER A 167 24.65 -6.00 20.57
N LEU A 168 23.92 -5.14 21.29
CA LEU A 168 23.42 -3.85 20.82
C LEU A 168 24.13 -2.70 21.56
N SER A 169 23.94 -1.48 21.07
CA SER A 169 24.30 -0.26 21.81
C SER A 169 23.61 -0.23 23.18
N GLY A 170 24.20 0.50 24.14
CA GLY A 170 23.69 0.54 25.52
C GLY A 170 23.93 -0.73 26.33
N GLY A 171 24.75 -1.67 25.85
CA GLY A 171 25.11 -2.89 26.57
C GLY A 171 24.02 -3.97 26.59
N LYS A 172 22.93 -3.77 25.82
CA LYS A 172 21.81 -4.71 25.73
C LYS A 172 22.14 -5.86 24.78
N THR A 173 21.43 -6.97 24.94
CA THR A 173 21.41 -8.07 23.98
C THR A 173 20.06 -8.05 23.28
N TYR A 174 20.06 -8.18 21.95
CA TYR A 174 18.82 -8.28 21.18
C TYR A 174 17.92 -9.39 21.72
N GLN A 175 16.63 -9.08 21.84
CA GLN A 175 15.61 -10.02 22.27
C GLN A 175 14.56 -10.10 21.17
N PRO A 176 14.26 -11.30 20.63
CA PRO A 176 13.21 -11.45 19.63
C PRO A 176 11.83 -11.17 20.24
N HIS A 177 10.99 -10.50 19.46
CA HIS A 177 9.55 -10.42 19.72
C HIS A 177 8.81 -11.53 18.97
N ARG A 178 7.54 -11.78 19.33
CA ARG A 178 6.76 -12.91 18.80
C ARG A 178 5.43 -12.38 18.25
N CYS A 179 5.28 -12.43 16.93
CA CYS A 179 4.20 -11.72 16.23
C CYS A 179 2.81 -12.16 16.71
N TRP A 180 2.51 -13.45 16.56
CA TRP A 180 1.16 -13.97 16.84
C TRP A 180 0.88 -14.09 18.34
N GLU A 181 1.91 -14.25 19.19
CA GLU A 181 1.73 -14.10 20.65
C GLU A 181 1.30 -12.66 21.01
N ASP A 182 1.95 -11.65 20.44
CA ASP A 182 1.65 -10.23 20.72
C ASP A 182 0.31 -9.80 20.08
N ILE A 183 -0.07 -10.33 18.91
CA ILE A 183 -1.39 -10.11 18.31
C ILE A 183 -2.48 -10.76 19.16
N PHE A 184 -2.27 -12.00 19.64
CA PHE A 184 -3.20 -12.69 20.54
C PHE A 184 -3.44 -11.88 21.82
N ASP A 185 -2.36 -11.39 22.45
CA ASP A 185 -2.47 -10.54 23.64
C ASP A 185 -3.20 -9.23 23.34
N ALA A 186 -2.89 -8.59 22.20
CA ALA A 186 -3.52 -7.34 21.79
C ALA A 186 -5.05 -7.49 21.61
N ILE A 187 -5.49 -8.53 20.91
CA ILE A 187 -6.92 -8.83 20.70
C ILE A 187 -7.61 -9.18 22.03
N THR A 188 -6.98 -10.07 22.82
CA THR A 188 -7.55 -10.53 24.09
C THR A 188 -7.78 -9.37 25.06
N ASN A 189 -6.82 -8.45 25.13
CA ASN A 189 -6.82 -7.34 26.08
C ASN A 189 -7.56 -6.08 25.59
N ALA A 190 -8.06 -6.06 24.35
CA ALA A 190 -8.84 -4.94 23.81
C ALA A 190 -10.14 -4.74 24.60
N LYS A 191 -10.53 -3.48 24.80
CA LYS A 191 -11.74 -3.08 25.54
C LYS A 191 -12.71 -2.23 24.72
N HIS A 192 -12.27 -1.63 23.62
CA HIS A 192 -13.10 -0.71 22.83
C HIS A 192 -13.16 -1.10 21.36
N LEU A 193 -12.03 -1.35 20.70
CA LEU A 193 -11.96 -1.62 19.26
C LEU A 193 -10.95 -2.72 18.90
N ILE A 194 -11.31 -3.51 17.90
CA ILE A 194 -10.43 -4.41 17.15
C ILE A 194 -10.75 -4.23 15.67
N TYR A 195 -9.88 -3.56 14.92
CA TYR A 195 -10.06 -3.31 13.49
C TYR A 195 -9.03 -4.10 12.69
N ILE A 196 -9.49 -4.92 11.75
CA ILE A 196 -8.63 -5.85 10.99
C ILE A 196 -8.82 -5.62 9.48
N THR A 197 -7.71 -5.52 8.76
CA THR A 197 -7.73 -5.72 7.30
C THR A 197 -6.86 -6.90 6.93
N GLY A 198 -7.30 -7.67 5.95
CA GLY A 198 -6.54 -8.81 5.44
C GLY A 198 -6.80 -9.00 3.97
N TRP A 199 -5.77 -9.47 3.26
CA TRP A 199 -5.96 -10.04 1.93
C TRP A 199 -6.71 -11.37 2.03
N SER A 200 -6.40 -12.14 3.08
CA SER A 200 -7.19 -13.29 3.50
C SER A 200 -7.22 -13.33 5.02
N VAL A 201 -8.33 -13.78 5.59
CA VAL A 201 -8.44 -14.11 7.00
C VAL A 201 -9.03 -15.51 7.06
N TYR A 202 -8.51 -16.37 7.94
CA TYR A 202 -9.08 -17.69 8.16
C TYR A 202 -9.45 -17.86 9.62
N THR A 203 -10.72 -18.13 9.90
CA THR A 203 -11.28 -18.09 11.26
C THR A 203 -10.80 -19.22 12.15
N GLU A 204 -10.39 -20.35 11.57
CA GLU A 204 -10.08 -21.58 12.30
C GLU A 204 -8.61 -21.66 12.79
N ILE A 205 -7.76 -20.69 12.46
CA ILE A 205 -6.38 -20.69 12.97
C ILE A 205 -6.34 -20.39 14.46
N SER A 206 -5.45 -21.06 15.20
CA SER A 206 -5.03 -20.63 16.53
C SER A 206 -3.72 -19.83 16.44
N LEU A 207 -3.65 -18.70 17.15
CA LEU A 207 -2.47 -17.81 17.12
C LEU A 207 -1.29 -18.33 17.95
N VAL A 208 -1.55 -19.17 18.96
CA VAL A 208 -0.53 -19.68 19.89
C VAL A 208 -0.47 -21.20 19.78
N ARG A 209 0.65 -21.74 19.29
CA ARG A 209 0.80 -23.19 19.04
C ARG A 209 2.03 -23.83 19.68
N ASP A 210 2.97 -23.05 20.23
CA ASP A 210 4.16 -23.60 20.89
C ASP A 210 3.82 -24.13 22.28
N SER A 211 3.81 -25.45 22.42
CA SER A 211 3.48 -26.13 23.69
C SER A 211 4.45 -25.81 24.83
N ARG A 212 5.65 -25.29 24.54
CA ARG A 212 6.61 -24.84 25.56
C ARG A 212 6.34 -23.41 26.03
N ARG A 213 5.46 -22.68 25.34
CA ARG A 213 5.07 -21.29 25.63
C ARG A 213 3.54 -21.14 25.64
N PRO A 214 2.82 -21.92 26.46
CA PRO A 214 1.37 -21.84 26.49
C PRO A 214 0.90 -20.46 26.98
N LYS A 215 -0.19 -19.97 26.39
CA LYS A 215 -0.90 -18.77 26.84
C LYS A 215 -2.34 -19.16 27.16
N ALA A 216 -2.90 -18.60 28.24
CA ALA A 216 -4.25 -18.93 28.66
C ALA A 216 -5.26 -18.56 27.56
N GLY A 217 -6.05 -19.53 27.09
CA GLY A 217 -6.97 -19.38 25.97
C GLY A 217 -6.31 -19.30 24.59
N GLY A 218 -5.01 -19.59 24.48
CA GLY A 218 -4.26 -19.53 23.22
C GLY A 218 -4.62 -20.61 22.20
N ASP A 219 -5.35 -21.64 22.64
CA ASP A 219 -5.92 -22.71 21.81
C ASP A 219 -7.19 -22.28 21.07
N ALA A 220 -7.87 -21.21 21.52
CA ALA A 220 -9.03 -20.67 20.83
C ALA A 220 -8.70 -20.26 19.39
N THR A 221 -9.62 -20.55 18.47
CA THR A 221 -9.51 -20.08 17.09
C THR A 221 -9.67 -18.56 17.05
N LEU A 222 -9.10 -17.92 16.03
CA LEU A 222 -9.22 -16.48 15.81
C LEU A 222 -10.69 -16.06 15.73
N GLY A 223 -11.53 -16.84 15.03
CA GLY A 223 -12.95 -16.58 14.87
C GLY A 223 -13.69 -16.53 16.20
N GLU A 224 -13.50 -17.54 17.05
CA GLU A 224 -14.14 -17.61 18.36
C GLU A 224 -13.62 -16.52 19.32
N LEU A 225 -12.32 -16.20 19.27
CA LEU A 225 -11.77 -15.09 20.03
C LEU A 225 -12.44 -13.77 19.64
N LEU A 226 -12.59 -13.48 18.35
CA LEU A 226 -13.22 -12.24 17.86
C LEU A 226 -14.71 -12.18 18.22
N LYS A 227 -15.46 -13.28 18.09
CA LYS A 227 -16.86 -13.36 18.53
C LYS A 227 -17.00 -13.08 20.02
N LYS A 228 -16.14 -13.69 20.85
CA LYS A 228 -16.09 -13.44 22.29
C LYS A 228 -15.86 -11.96 22.59
N LYS A 229 -14.85 -11.33 21.98
CA LYS A 229 -14.55 -9.91 22.19
C LYS A 229 -15.72 -9.02 21.76
N ALA A 230 -16.36 -9.31 20.64
CA ALA A 230 -17.54 -8.59 20.19
C ALA A 230 -18.72 -8.71 21.17
N GLY A 231 -18.99 -9.92 21.66
CA GLY A 231 -20.03 -10.17 22.68
C GLY A 231 -19.75 -9.54 24.04
N GLU A 232 -18.49 -9.24 24.35
CA GLU A 232 -18.08 -8.43 25.52
C GLU A 232 -18.28 -6.91 25.31
N GLY A 233 -18.72 -6.48 24.12
CA GLY A 233 -18.98 -5.08 23.77
C GLY A 233 -17.84 -4.38 23.03
N VAL A 234 -16.78 -5.08 22.65
CA VAL A 234 -15.69 -4.50 21.84
C VAL A 234 -16.17 -4.33 20.39
N ARG A 235 -15.94 -3.18 19.78
CA ARG A 235 -16.27 -2.94 18.36
C ARG A 235 -15.27 -3.68 17.47
N VAL A 236 -15.69 -4.83 16.94
CA VAL A 236 -14.87 -5.64 16.01
C VAL A 236 -15.29 -5.35 14.57
N LEU A 237 -14.40 -4.73 13.79
CA LEU A 237 -14.64 -4.37 12.38
C LEU A 237 -13.59 -5.02 11.49
N MET A 238 -14.00 -5.62 10.39
CA MET A 238 -13.08 -6.29 9.46
C MET A 238 -13.35 -5.85 8.01
N LEU A 239 -12.27 -5.54 7.28
CA LEU A 239 -12.26 -5.34 5.84
C LEU A 239 -11.39 -6.43 5.20
N VAL A 240 -12.02 -7.52 4.75
CA VAL A 240 -11.35 -8.64 4.08
C VAL A 240 -11.51 -8.43 2.57
N TRP A 241 -10.47 -8.70 1.78
CA TRP A 241 -10.59 -8.59 0.32
C TRP A 241 -11.66 -9.56 -0.22
N ASP A 242 -12.52 -9.06 -1.12
CA ASP A 242 -13.53 -9.83 -1.86
C ASP A 242 -12.90 -10.44 -3.13
N ASP A 243 -12.57 -11.73 -3.09
CA ASP A 243 -12.19 -12.50 -4.27
C ASP A 243 -13.46 -12.81 -5.08
N ARG A 244 -13.80 -11.88 -5.99
CA ARG A 244 -14.94 -12.01 -6.90
C ARG A 244 -14.90 -13.24 -7.81
N THR A 245 -13.78 -13.97 -7.87
CA THR A 245 -13.70 -15.25 -8.60
C THR A 245 -14.26 -16.43 -7.81
N SER A 246 -14.55 -16.26 -6.52
CA SER A 246 -15.10 -17.28 -5.61
C SER A 246 -16.59 -17.60 -5.81
N VAL A 247 -17.28 -16.94 -6.75
CA VAL A 247 -18.74 -17.11 -6.92
C VAL A 247 -19.10 -18.33 -7.80
N GLY A 248 -19.56 -19.40 -7.13
CA GLY A 248 -20.70 -20.24 -7.54
C GLY A 248 -20.51 -21.37 -8.57
N LEU A 249 -19.50 -21.35 -9.44
CA LEU A 249 -19.32 -22.43 -10.44
C LEU A 249 -17.90 -23.01 -10.55
N LEU A 250 -16.89 -22.42 -9.89
CA LEU A 250 -15.48 -22.81 -10.01
C LEU A 250 -14.79 -22.73 -8.64
N LYS A 251 -14.98 -23.77 -7.81
CA LYS A 251 -14.40 -23.96 -6.46
C LYS A 251 -14.78 -22.88 -5.42
N LYS A 252 -14.96 -23.32 -4.16
CA LYS A 252 -15.19 -22.41 -3.03
C LYS A 252 -13.95 -21.59 -2.65
N ASP A 253 -12.76 -22.07 -3.03
CA ASP A 253 -11.46 -21.48 -2.63
C ASP A 253 -10.99 -20.33 -3.55
N GLY A 254 -11.83 -19.85 -4.48
CA GLY A 254 -11.43 -18.87 -5.50
C GLY A 254 -10.28 -19.34 -6.39
N LEU A 255 -9.79 -18.47 -7.28
CA LEU A 255 -8.56 -18.75 -8.04
C LEU A 255 -7.30 -18.55 -7.17
N MET A 256 -7.43 -17.80 -6.07
CA MET A 256 -6.32 -17.31 -5.27
C MET A 256 -6.18 -17.95 -3.89
N ALA A 257 -6.99 -18.98 -3.57
CA ALA A 257 -6.96 -19.68 -2.28
C ALA A 257 -7.17 -18.74 -1.08
N THR A 258 -8.21 -17.89 -1.14
CA THR A 258 -8.66 -17.06 -0.03
C THR A 258 -9.84 -17.70 0.72
N HIS A 259 -10.03 -17.30 1.98
CA HIS A 259 -11.12 -17.75 2.85
C HIS A 259 -12.11 -16.62 3.15
N ASP A 260 -12.26 -15.67 2.23
CA ASP A 260 -13.00 -14.43 2.41
C ASP A 260 -14.51 -14.68 2.59
N GLU A 261 -15.15 -15.39 1.66
CA GLU A 261 -16.58 -15.75 1.76
C GLU A 261 -16.89 -16.65 2.96
N GLU A 262 -16.00 -17.60 3.27
CA GLU A 262 -16.14 -18.48 4.44
C GLU A 262 -16.05 -17.69 5.74
N THR A 263 -15.13 -16.72 5.81
CA THR A 263 -14.97 -15.83 6.96
C THR A 263 -16.19 -14.91 7.12
N ALA A 264 -16.69 -14.34 6.03
CA ALA A 264 -17.89 -13.51 6.07
C ALA A 264 -19.10 -14.32 6.58
N GLN A 265 -19.28 -15.55 6.09
CA GLN A 265 -20.33 -16.46 6.55
C GLN A 265 -20.16 -16.86 8.02
N PHE A 266 -18.93 -17.10 8.49
CA PHE A 266 -18.66 -17.46 9.88
C PHE A 266 -19.10 -16.38 10.87
N PHE A 267 -18.99 -15.10 10.48
CA PHE A 267 -19.39 -13.95 11.29
C PHE A 267 -20.82 -13.47 11.02
N ASP A 268 -21.52 -14.01 10.04
CA ASP A 268 -22.91 -13.64 9.77
C ASP A 268 -23.80 -13.92 10.99
N GLY A 269 -24.69 -12.98 11.30
CA GLY A 269 -25.53 -13.02 12.49
C GLY A 269 -24.81 -12.83 13.84
N THR A 270 -23.51 -12.50 13.86
CA THR A 270 -22.77 -12.20 15.10
C THR A 270 -22.50 -10.70 15.29
N ASP A 271 -21.93 -10.33 16.45
CA ASP A 271 -21.55 -8.94 16.76
C ASP A 271 -20.22 -8.51 16.08
N VAL A 272 -19.56 -9.40 15.34
CA VAL A 272 -18.40 -9.07 14.51
C VAL A 272 -18.88 -8.54 13.16
N HIS A 273 -18.40 -7.35 12.77
CA HIS A 273 -18.77 -6.74 11.51
C HIS A 273 -17.71 -7.02 10.44
N CYS A 274 -17.87 -8.13 9.72
CA CYS A 274 -17.02 -8.49 8.60
C CYS A 274 -17.60 -7.99 7.27
N VAL A 275 -16.80 -7.22 6.53
CA VAL A 275 -17.17 -6.67 5.22
C VAL A 275 -16.20 -7.17 4.16
N LEU A 276 -16.75 -7.82 3.13
CA LEU A 276 -16.05 -8.16 1.90
C LEU A 276 -15.82 -6.89 1.08
N CYS A 277 -14.55 -6.61 0.80
CA CYS A 277 -14.07 -5.33 0.28
C CYS A 277 -13.51 -5.57 -1.14
N PRO A 278 -14.26 -5.22 -2.20
CA PRO A 278 -13.77 -5.40 -3.56
C PRO A 278 -12.74 -4.35 -3.93
N ARG A 279 -11.81 -4.71 -4.81
CA ARG A 279 -10.84 -3.77 -5.37
C ARG A 279 -11.09 -3.59 -6.85
N ASN A 280 -11.44 -2.36 -7.25
CA ASN A 280 -11.45 -1.96 -8.65
C ASN A 280 -10.15 -1.18 -8.93
N PRO A 281 -9.38 -1.52 -9.98
CA PRO A 281 -8.26 -0.70 -10.41
C PRO A 281 -8.71 0.65 -10.95
N ASP A 282 -7.83 1.65 -10.83
CA ASP A 282 -8.07 2.99 -11.36
C ASP A 282 -7.87 3.09 -12.88
N ASP A 283 -6.97 2.29 -13.45
CA ASP A 283 -6.73 2.21 -14.89
C ASP A 283 -6.40 0.75 -15.27
N GLY A 284 -7.35 0.05 -15.90
CA GLY A 284 -7.15 -1.34 -16.38
C GLY A 284 -6.89 -1.42 -17.89
N GLY A 285 -6.62 -0.28 -18.55
CA GLY A 285 -6.32 -0.21 -19.98
C GLY A 285 -7.56 -0.05 -20.86
N SER A 286 -7.65 -0.85 -21.93
CA SER A 286 -8.82 -0.85 -22.83
C SER A 286 -10.04 -1.49 -22.15
N VAL A 287 -11.28 -1.14 -22.55
CA VAL A 287 -12.52 -1.68 -21.95
C VAL A 287 -12.55 -3.22 -21.85
N ILE A 288 -11.98 -3.93 -22.83
CA ILE A 288 -11.89 -5.40 -22.83
C ILE A 288 -10.88 -5.90 -21.79
N GLN A 289 -9.77 -5.17 -21.63
CA GLN A 289 -8.72 -5.47 -20.67
C GLN A 289 -9.16 -5.10 -19.25
N ASP A 290 -9.89 -3.99 -19.06
CA ASP A 290 -10.55 -3.59 -17.80
C ASP A 290 -11.45 -4.72 -17.27
N LEU A 291 -12.24 -5.35 -18.12
CA LEU A 291 -13.14 -6.46 -17.74
C LEU A 291 -12.38 -7.70 -17.26
N GLN A 292 -11.20 -7.99 -17.81
CA GLN A 292 -10.36 -9.12 -17.39
C GLN A 292 -9.50 -8.78 -16.16
N ILE A 293 -9.06 -7.53 -16.03
CA ILE A 293 -8.14 -7.05 -14.97
C ILE A 293 -8.89 -6.60 -13.70
N SER A 294 -10.15 -6.15 -13.81
CA SER A 294 -10.94 -5.67 -12.68
C SER A 294 -11.17 -6.71 -11.57
N THR A 295 -10.94 -7.99 -11.85
CA THR A 295 -10.98 -9.08 -10.87
C THR A 295 -9.60 -9.50 -10.34
N MET A 296 -8.50 -8.93 -10.85
CA MET A 296 -7.13 -9.36 -10.52
C MET A 296 -6.42 -8.50 -9.48
N PHE A 297 -6.83 -7.24 -9.30
CA PHE A 297 -6.28 -6.38 -8.25
C PHE A 297 -6.94 -6.67 -6.90
N THR A 298 -6.16 -6.57 -5.83
CA THR A 298 -6.60 -6.97 -4.49
C THR A 298 -6.40 -5.86 -3.46
N HIS A 299 -7.15 -5.92 -2.36
CA HIS A 299 -6.74 -5.21 -1.15
C HIS A 299 -5.71 -6.04 -0.40
N HIS A 300 -4.44 -5.63 -0.46
CA HIS A 300 -3.33 -6.44 0.07
C HIS A 300 -2.81 -5.98 1.45
N GLN A 301 -3.45 -4.99 2.08
CA GLN A 301 -3.08 -4.52 3.41
C GLN A 301 -3.37 -5.61 4.46
N LYS A 302 -2.40 -5.89 5.33
CA LYS A 302 -2.56 -6.72 6.53
C LYS A 302 -2.42 -5.83 7.76
N ILE A 303 -3.53 -5.58 8.45
CA ILE A 303 -3.59 -4.63 9.56
C ILE A 303 -4.35 -5.26 10.72
N VAL A 304 -3.83 -5.05 11.94
CA VAL A 304 -4.59 -5.18 13.18
C VAL A 304 -4.46 -3.87 13.95
N VAL A 305 -5.56 -3.28 14.39
CA VAL A 305 -5.57 -2.09 15.26
C VAL A 305 -6.41 -2.39 16.49
N VAL A 306 -5.87 -2.12 17.66
CA VAL A 306 -6.58 -2.29 18.93
C VAL A 306 -6.36 -1.11 19.86
N ASP A 307 -7.27 -0.93 20.81
CA ASP A 307 -6.96 -0.18 22.03
C ASP A 307 -6.21 -1.08 23.04
N SER A 308 -5.14 -0.55 23.62
CA SER A 308 -4.28 -1.24 24.59
C SER A 308 -4.09 -0.40 25.85
N GLU A 309 -3.79 -1.03 26.97
CA GLU A 309 -3.41 -0.32 28.20
C GLU A 309 -2.18 0.58 27.98
N LEU A 310 -2.14 1.70 28.71
CA LEU A 310 -0.97 2.57 28.75
C LEU A 310 0.23 1.90 29.45
N PRO A 311 1.46 2.09 28.93
CA PRO A 311 2.65 1.66 29.64
C PRO A 311 2.79 2.42 30.98
N GLY A 312 3.09 1.72 32.08
CA GLY A 312 3.42 2.34 33.36
C GLY A 312 2.48 2.03 34.53
N GLY A 313 1.30 1.44 34.29
CA GLY A 313 0.36 0.97 35.31
C GLY A 313 -0.25 2.07 36.17
N GLY A 314 -1.58 2.05 36.37
CA GLY A 314 -2.24 2.91 37.37
C GLY A 314 -3.20 3.98 36.84
N SER A 315 -3.49 3.99 35.54
CA SER A 315 -4.65 4.73 34.99
C SER A 315 -5.52 3.77 34.19
N ASP A 316 -6.85 3.94 34.27
CA ASP A 316 -7.80 3.23 33.40
C ASP A 316 -7.73 3.69 31.93
N LYS A 317 -6.78 4.57 31.60
CA LYS A 317 -6.56 5.12 30.27
C LYS A 317 -5.88 4.09 29.36
N ARG A 318 -6.21 4.20 28.09
CA ARG A 318 -5.79 3.31 27.00
C ARG A 318 -5.22 4.14 25.86
N ARG A 319 -4.55 3.48 24.94
CA ARG A 319 -3.91 4.05 23.75
C ARG A 319 -4.19 3.17 22.54
N ILE A 320 -3.88 3.66 21.35
CA ILE A 320 -3.93 2.83 20.14
C ILE A 320 -2.59 2.09 19.95
N MET A 321 -2.71 0.85 19.48
CA MET A 321 -1.62 -0.02 19.06
C MET A 321 -2.00 -0.63 17.72
N SER A 322 -1.04 -0.73 16.80
CA SER A 322 -1.30 -1.24 15.45
C SER A 322 -0.24 -2.20 14.97
N PHE A 323 -0.60 -3.06 14.04
CA PHE A 323 0.28 -4.05 13.42
C PHE A 323 0.20 -3.91 11.90
N VAL A 324 1.36 -3.97 11.24
CA VAL A 324 1.49 -3.96 9.77
C VAL A 324 2.66 -4.85 9.35
N GLY A 325 2.55 -5.51 8.19
CA GLY A 325 3.60 -6.39 7.67
C GLY A 325 3.12 -7.28 6.52
N GLY A 326 3.82 -8.40 6.31
CA GLY A 326 3.49 -9.40 5.28
C GLY A 326 2.55 -10.53 5.75
N LEU A 327 2.51 -10.80 7.06
CA LEU A 327 1.66 -11.87 7.62
C LEU A 327 0.17 -11.49 7.66
N ASP A 328 -0.65 -12.17 6.86
CA ASP A 328 -2.11 -12.26 7.04
C ASP A 328 -2.45 -13.17 8.25
N LEU A 329 -3.66 -12.99 8.79
CA LEU A 329 -4.21 -13.89 9.82
C LEU A 329 -4.98 -15.04 9.15
N CYS A 330 -4.27 -15.89 8.41
CA CYS A 330 -4.83 -17.04 7.72
C CYS A 330 -3.92 -18.29 7.78
N ASP A 331 -4.35 -19.36 7.13
CA ASP A 331 -3.66 -20.65 7.02
C ASP A 331 -2.26 -20.53 6.41
N GLY A 332 -1.36 -21.43 6.78
CA GLY A 332 0.02 -21.53 6.29
C GLY A 332 1.01 -20.53 6.89
N ARG A 333 0.53 -19.40 7.44
CA ARG A 333 1.37 -18.27 7.90
C ARG A 333 2.03 -18.53 9.25
N TYR A 334 1.50 -19.45 10.06
CA TYR A 334 2.19 -19.84 11.29
C TYR A 334 3.47 -20.59 10.96
N ASP A 335 4.61 -19.99 11.23
CA ASP A 335 5.90 -20.67 11.19
C ASP A 335 6.87 -20.08 12.20
N THR A 336 8.01 -20.74 12.31
CA THR A 336 9.18 -20.30 13.06
C THR A 336 10.38 -20.33 12.15
N ALA A 337 11.45 -19.65 12.54
CA ALA A 337 12.72 -19.66 11.82
C ALA A 337 13.39 -21.05 11.66
N PHE A 338 12.81 -22.14 12.22
CA PHE A 338 13.20 -23.51 11.89
C PHE A 338 12.70 -23.99 10.53
N HIS A 339 11.60 -23.42 10.00
CA HIS A 339 11.03 -23.71 8.67
C HIS A 339 10.99 -25.19 8.33
N SER A 340 10.41 -25.98 9.23
CA SER A 340 10.40 -27.43 9.11
C SER A 340 9.54 -27.88 7.92
N LEU A 341 10.12 -28.69 7.04
CA LEU A 341 9.41 -29.29 5.91
C LEU A 341 8.49 -30.47 6.32
N PHE A 342 8.88 -31.24 7.35
CA PHE A 342 8.25 -32.52 7.70
C PHE A 342 8.00 -32.74 9.19
N ARG A 343 8.81 -32.15 10.07
CA ARG A 343 8.88 -32.47 11.52
C ARG A 343 7.79 -31.81 12.36
N THR A 344 6.95 -31.00 11.73
CA THR A 344 5.87 -30.24 12.38
C THR A 344 4.48 -30.65 11.88
N LEU A 345 4.43 -31.61 10.94
CA LEU A 345 3.22 -32.13 10.32
C LEU A 345 2.33 -32.95 11.28
N ASP A 346 2.89 -33.38 12.41
CA ASP A 346 2.20 -34.07 13.50
C ASP A 346 2.03 -33.17 14.73
N THR A 347 2.36 -31.88 14.62
CA THR A 347 2.24 -30.89 15.69
C THR A 347 1.61 -29.59 15.18
N ALA A 348 2.34 -28.47 15.15
CA ALA A 348 1.80 -27.14 14.89
C ALA A 348 1.20 -26.94 13.49
N HIS A 349 1.50 -27.84 12.54
CA HIS A 349 1.05 -27.76 11.14
C HIS A 349 0.19 -28.96 10.73
N HIS A 350 -0.27 -29.79 11.69
CA HIS A 350 -1.15 -30.92 11.38
C HIS A 350 -2.47 -30.45 10.75
N ASP A 351 -3.10 -29.47 11.38
CA ASP A 351 -4.36 -28.86 10.95
C ASP A 351 -4.14 -27.56 10.15
N ASP A 352 -2.89 -27.29 9.73
CA ASP A 352 -2.49 -26.07 9.01
C ASP A 352 -1.43 -26.39 7.94
N PHE A 353 -1.68 -27.44 7.15
CA PHE A 353 -0.80 -27.88 6.08
C PHE A 353 -1.01 -27.01 4.83
N HIS A 354 0.00 -26.18 4.51
CA HIS A 354 0.00 -25.33 3.33
C HIS A 354 1.05 -25.81 2.31
N GLN A 355 0.61 -26.14 1.10
CA GLN A 355 1.47 -26.54 -0.03
C GLN A 355 0.74 -26.32 -1.37
N PRO A 356 0.70 -25.08 -1.88
CA PRO A 356 -0.01 -24.77 -3.13
C PRO A 356 0.76 -25.18 -4.39
N ASN A 357 2.06 -25.52 -4.29
CA ASN A 357 2.91 -25.74 -5.46
C ASN A 357 2.70 -27.13 -6.12
N PHE A 358 2.13 -28.09 -5.40
CA PHE A 358 1.90 -29.44 -5.92
C PHE A 358 0.41 -29.76 -6.03
N PRO A 359 -0.10 -30.08 -7.23
CA PRO A 359 -1.48 -30.49 -7.40
C PRO A 359 -1.86 -31.67 -6.50
N GLY A 360 -2.87 -31.47 -5.66
CA GLY A 360 -3.37 -32.50 -4.74
C GLY A 360 -2.45 -32.80 -3.57
N ALA A 361 -1.55 -31.89 -3.19
CA ALA A 361 -0.86 -31.93 -1.90
C ALA A 361 -1.89 -31.98 -0.76
N ALA A 362 -1.63 -32.81 0.23
CA ALA A 362 -2.50 -32.97 1.40
C ALA A 362 -1.68 -33.57 2.54
N ILE A 363 -2.00 -33.20 3.79
CA ILE A 363 -1.34 -33.74 4.98
C ILE A 363 -1.35 -35.27 5.03
N THR A 364 -2.41 -35.91 4.55
CA THR A 364 -2.57 -37.38 4.47
C THR A 364 -1.60 -38.06 3.50
N LYS A 365 -1.02 -37.31 2.56
CA LYS A 365 0.01 -37.79 1.62
C LYS A 365 1.42 -37.48 2.11
N GLY A 366 1.56 -36.77 3.23
CA GLY A 366 2.83 -36.29 3.76
C GLY A 366 3.29 -34.97 3.16
N GLY A 367 4.50 -34.55 3.56
CA GLY A 367 5.11 -33.29 3.13
C GLY A 367 5.88 -33.38 1.80
N PRO A 368 6.69 -32.35 1.47
CA PRO A 368 6.98 -31.20 2.33
C PRO A 368 5.81 -30.20 2.37
N ARG A 369 5.52 -29.62 3.54
CA ARG A 369 4.79 -28.33 3.56
C ARG A 369 5.66 -27.25 2.92
N GLU A 370 5.06 -26.14 2.51
CA GLU A 370 5.79 -24.92 2.18
C GLU A 370 6.00 -24.12 3.47
N PRO A 371 7.23 -23.99 4.00
CA PRO A 371 7.51 -23.12 5.14
C PRO A 371 7.25 -21.65 4.78
N TRP A 372 6.93 -20.83 5.77
CA TRP A 372 6.56 -19.44 5.56
C TRP A 372 7.52 -18.50 6.28
N HIS A 373 8.51 -17.99 5.56
CA HIS A 373 9.37 -16.89 6.03
C HIS A 373 8.70 -15.55 5.73
N ASP A 374 8.53 -14.72 6.75
CA ASP A 374 7.90 -13.40 6.58
C ASP A 374 8.26 -12.44 7.72
N ILE A 375 7.98 -11.14 7.52
CA ILE A 375 8.29 -10.06 8.47
C ILE A 375 7.03 -9.26 8.80
N HIS A 376 6.89 -8.91 10.07
CA HIS A 376 5.78 -8.07 10.54
C HIS A 376 6.27 -7.06 11.58
N SER A 377 5.42 -6.09 11.94
CA SER A 377 5.77 -5.10 12.95
C SER A 377 4.57 -4.70 13.82
N ARG A 378 4.86 -4.35 15.08
CA ARG A 378 3.94 -3.64 15.96
C ARG A 378 4.38 -2.20 16.11
N LEU A 379 3.44 -1.28 15.99
CA LEU A 379 3.61 0.15 16.02
C LEU A 379 2.88 0.73 17.24
N GLU A 380 3.62 1.51 18.02
CA GLU A 380 3.15 2.16 19.25
C GLU A 380 3.56 3.64 19.25
N GLY A 381 2.77 4.49 19.90
CA GLY A 381 2.92 5.95 19.83
C GLY A 381 2.09 6.54 18.70
N PRO A 382 2.30 7.82 18.32
CA PRO A 382 1.39 8.53 17.41
C PRO A 382 1.19 7.85 16.05
N ILE A 383 2.19 7.08 15.59
CA ILE A 383 2.11 6.29 14.35
C ILE A 383 0.96 5.26 14.32
N ALA A 384 0.55 4.72 15.48
CA ALA A 384 -0.53 3.75 15.56
C ALA A 384 -1.88 4.37 15.14
N TRP A 385 -2.08 5.66 15.42
CA TRP A 385 -3.26 6.40 14.98
C TRP A 385 -3.28 6.64 13.48
N ASP A 386 -2.12 6.72 12.81
CA ASP A 386 -2.10 6.84 11.34
C ASP A 386 -2.60 5.56 10.67
N VAL A 387 -2.29 4.39 11.23
CA VAL A 387 -2.81 3.09 10.75
C VAL A 387 -4.31 2.97 11.02
N LEU A 388 -4.77 3.40 12.20
CA LEU A 388 -6.19 3.51 12.52
C LEU A 388 -6.91 4.44 11.52
N PHE A 389 -6.35 5.61 11.25
CA PHE A 389 -6.93 6.55 10.30
C PHE A 389 -7.00 5.95 8.89
N ASN A 390 -5.98 5.21 8.45
CA ASN A 390 -6.07 4.45 7.19
C ASN A 390 -7.26 3.47 7.19
N PHE A 391 -7.48 2.71 8.28
CA PHE A 391 -8.63 1.82 8.39
C PHE A 391 -9.94 2.61 8.29
N GLU A 392 -10.06 3.72 9.03
CA GLU A 392 -11.27 4.54 9.01
C GLU A 392 -11.55 5.16 7.63
N GLN A 393 -10.53 5.62 6.91
CA GLN A 393 -10.67 6.12 5.55
C GLN A 393 -11.24 5.04 4.62
N ARG A 394 -10.76 3.81 4.73
CA ARG A 394 -11.25 2.67 3.96
C ARG A 394 -12.66 2.26 4.38
N TRP A 395 -12.95 2.22 5.67
CA TRP A 395 -14.27 1.88 6.19
C TRP A 395 -15.33 2.88 5.74
N ARG A 396 -15.04 4.19 5.79
CA ARG A 396 -15.96 5.22 5.29
C ARG A 396 -16.22 5.09 3.79
N LYS A 397 -15.26 4.58 3.02
CA LYS A 397 -15.39 4.40 1.58
C LYS A 397 -16.10 3.09 1.20
N GLN A 398 -15.81 1.99 1.89
CA GLN A 398 -16.17 0.62 1.48
C GLN A 398 -16.77 -0.27 2.58
N GLY A 399 -16.79 0.18 3.85
CA GLY A 399 -17.26 -0.59 5.02
C GLY A 399 -18.78 -0.61 5.23
N GLY A 400 -19.54 0.15 4.45
CA GLY A 400 -21.00 0.10 4.41
C GLY A 400 -21.73 0.85 5.54
N LYS A 401 -21.54 0.47 6.81
CA LYS A 401 -22.28 1.04 7.96
C LYS A 401 -21.47 2.12 8.68
N ASP A 402 -22.13 3.18 9.16
CA ASP A 402 -21.48 4.19 10.01
C ASP A 402 -21.39 3.72 11.47
N ILE A 403 -20.43 2.84 11.72
CA ILE A 403 -20.19 2.18 13.01
C ILE A 403 -18.71 2.25 13.41
N LEU A 404 -17.99 3.26 12.94
CA LEU A 404 -16.70 3.58 13.51
C LEU A 404 -16.91 4.17 14.92
N LEU A 405 -16.00 3.91 15.84
CA LEU A 405 -16.06 4.57 17.14
C LEU A 405 -15.69 6.04 16.98
N ASN A 406 -16.47 6.93 17.61
CA ASN A 406 -16.10 8.33 17.71
C ASN A 406 -15.05 8.50 18.81
N LEU A 407 -13.77 8.49 18.46
CA LEU A 407 -12.68 8.59 19.44
C LEU A 407 -12.70 9.89 20.26
N ARG A 408 -13.35 10.96 19.76
CA ARG A 408 -13.54 12.20 20.53
C ARG A 408 -14.44 12.00 21.75
N GLU A 409 -15.43 11.12 21.63
CA GLU A 409 -16.32 10.75 22.75
C GLU A 409 -15.63 9.80 23.74
N LEU A 410 -14.49 9.22 23.37
CA LEU A 410 -13.70 8.32 24.19
C LEU A 410 -12.42 8.96 24.73
N GLU A 411 -12.23 10.28 24.66
CA GLU A 411 -11.02 10.97 25.17
C GLU A 411 -10.77 10.72 26.67
N ASP A 412 -11.84 10.43 27.43
CA ASP A 412 -11.76 10.03 28.82
C ASP A 412 -11.22 8.61 29.05
N SER A 413 -11.26 7.74 28.03
CA SER A 413 -10.80 6.35 28.09
C SER A 413 -9.55 6.10 27.23
N ILE A 414 -9.47 6.67 26.04
CA ILE A 414 -8.38 6.54 25.08
C ILE A 414 -7.69 7.89 24.94
N ILE A 415 -6.39 7.94 25.22
CA ILE A 415 -5.59 9.15 25.08
C ILE A 415 -5.49 9.60 23.62
N PRO A 416 -5.27 10.90 23.34
CA PRO A 416 -4.95 11.37 21.99
C PRO A 416 -3.61 10.77 21.50
N PRO A 417 -3.28 10.90 20.20
CA PRO A 417 -2.00 10.45 19.67
C PRO A 417 -0.82 11.01 20.47
N SER A 418 -0.17 10.15 21.26
CA SER A 418 0.86 10.56 22.21
C SER A 418 2.10 9.66 22.14
N PRO A 419 3.30 10.20 22.40
CA PRO A 419 4.52 9.43 22.57
C PRO A 419 4.40 8.33 23.62
N VAL A 420 5.04 7.19 23.37
CA VAL A 420 5.21 6.09 24.36
C VAL A 420 6.60 6.07 24.99
N MET A 421 7.52 6.91 24.49
CA MET A 421 8.87 7.09 25.00
C MET A 421 9.24 8.56 25.02
N PHE A 422 10.13 8.94 25.94
CA PHE A 422 10.68 10.29 25.98
C PHE A 422 11.59 10.54 24.76
N PRO A 423 11.70 11.78 24.27
CA PRO A 423 12.57 12.10 23.13
C PRO A 423 14.06 11.76 23.35
N ASP A 424 14.52 11.81 24.59
CA ASP A 424 15.93 11.53 24.94
C ASP A 424 16.18 10.04 25.25
N ASP A 425 15.15 9.19 25.20
CA ASP A 425 15.30 7.75 25.35
C ASP A 425 15.95 7.16 24.08
N GLN A 426 17.07 6.45 24.23
CA GLN A 426 17.79 5.85 23.11
C GLN A 426 17.01 4.74 22.40
N GLU A 427 15.95 4.22 23.01
CA GLU A 427 15.06 3.21 22.42
C GLU A 427 13.89 3.83 21.62
N THR A 428 13.79 5.16 21.58
CA THR A 428 12.71 5.86 20.87
C THR A 428 12.84 5.73 19.35
N TRP A 429 11.70 5.68 18.67
CA TRP A 429 11.63 5.57 17.21
C TRP A 429 10.97 6.79 16.58
N ASN A 430 11.53 7.19 15.43
CA ASN A 430 10.84 8.03 14.47
C ASN A 430 10.28 7.14 13.37
N VAL A 431 8.98 7.21 13.11
CA VAL A 431 8.27 6.30 12.19
C VAL A 431 7.34 7.09 11.30
N GLN A 432 7.23 6.72 10.03
CA GLN A 432 6.34 7.34 9.07
C GLN A 432 5.55 6.26 8.33
N LEU A 433 4.23 6.46 8.21
CA LEU A 433 3.37 5.53 7.49
C LEU A 433 3.35 5.87 6.00
N PHE A 434 3.38 4.84 5.16
CA PHE A 434 3.32 4.96 3.70
C PHE A 434 2.26 4.02 3.14
N ARG A 435 1.69 4.35 1.99
CA ARG A 435 0.65 3.54 1.34
C ARG A 435 0.77 3.47 -0.18
N SER A 436 0.04 2.50 -0.73
CA SER A 436 -0.38 2.43 -2.12
C SER A 436 -1.89 2.25 -2.11
N ILE A 437 -2.63 3.35 -2.33
CA ILE A 437 -4.10 3.38 -2.25
C ILE A 437 -4.62 4.57 -3.07
N ASP A 438 -5.87 4.54 -3.51
CA ASP A 438 -6.49 5.64 -4.26
C ASP A 438 -7.82 6.10 -3.64
N GLY A 439 -8.38 7.18 -4.19
CA GLY A 439 -9.68 7.72 -3.79
C GLY A 439 -10.87 6.79 -4.03
N GLY A 440 -10.68 5.70 -4.80
CA GLY A 440 -11.68 4.64 -4.97
C GLY A 440 -11.75 3.73 -3.74
N ALA A 441 -10.65 3.60 -3.01
CA ALA A 441 -10.51 2.74 -1.83
C ALA A 441 -10.49 3.49 -0.49
N ALA A 442 -10.20 4.80 -0.49
CA ALA A 442 -10.10 5.60 0.73
C ALA A 442 -10.83 6.95 0.60
N PHE A 443 -11.60 7.29 1.62
CA PHE A 443 -12.27 8.59 1.73
C PHE A 443 -11.34 9.67 2.33
N GLY A 444 -11.57 10.94 2.00
CA GLY A 444 -10.95 12.07 2.68
C GLY A 444 -9.56 12.45 2.18
N PHE A 445 -9.21 12.12 0.93
CA PHE A 445 -8.06 12.73 0.28
C PHE A 445 -8.34 14.21 -0.06
N PRO A 446 -7.31 15.07 -0.14
CA PRO A 446 -7.48 16.44 -0.60
C PRO A 446 -8.01 16.50 -2.02
N GLU A 447 -8.92 17.44 -2.29
CA GLU A 447 -9.58 17.58 -3.59
C GLU A 447 -8.88 18.59 -4.51
N THR A 448 -8.15 19.56 -3.94
CA THR A 448 -7.44 20.56 -4.75
C THR A 448 -6.10 20.01 -5.24
N PRO A 449 -5.69 20.29 -6.49
CA PRO A 449 -4.40 19.85 -7.02
C PRO A 449 -3.19 20.39 -6.22
N GLU A 450 -3.31 21.58 -5.60
CA GLU A 450 -2.26 22.12 -4.74
C GLU A 450 -2.09 21.26 -3.47
N ASP A 451 -3.19 20.95 -2.78
CA ASP A 451 -3.14 20.13 -1.57
C ASP A 451 -2.69 18.70 -1.87
N ALA A 452 -3.16 18.13 -2.99
CA ALA A 452 -2.74 16.83 -3.49
C ALA A 452 -1.22 16.79 -3.70
N ALA A 453 -0.67 17.76 -4.44
CA ALA A 453 0.77 17.85 -4.70
C ALA A 453 1.59 18.03 -3.41
N ARG A 454 1.11 18.81 -2.44
CA ARG A 454 1.77 18.96 -1.11
C ARG A 454 1.83 17.65 -0.34
N ALA A 455 0.83 16.78 -0.49
CA ALA A 455 0.79 15.44 0.08
C ALA A 455 1.45 14.36 -0.81
N GLY A 456 2.04 14.74 -1.95
CA GLY A 456 2.65 13.81 -2.93
C GLY A 456 1.65 12.89 -3.62
N LEU A 457 0.37 13.25 -3.61
CA LEU A 457 -0.67 12.54 -4.31
C LEU A 457 -0.62 12.91 -5.79
N VAL A 458 -0.91 11.95 -6.66
CA VAL A 458 -0.90 12.12 -8.11
C VAL A 458 -2.25 11.79 -8.70
N SER A 459 -2.59 12.44 -9.82
CA SER A 459 -3.83 12.17 -10.52
C SER A 459 -3.72 10.86 -11.33
N GLY A 460 -4.65 9.94 -11.08
CA GLY A 460 -4.90 8.76 -11.89
C GLY A 460 -5.84 9.06 -13.06
N LYS A 461 -6.51 8.02 -13.57
CA LYS A 461 -7.56 8.17 -14.58
C LYS A 461 -8.82 8.75 -13.95
N ASP A 462 -9.32 8.08 -12.91
CA ASP A 462 -10.59 8.41 -12.27
C ASP A 462 -10.42 8.88 -10.82
N ASN A 463 -9.30 8.51 -10.17
CA ASN A 463 -9.06 8.79 -8.76
C ASN A 463 -7.69 9.43 -8.51
N ILE A 464 -7.60 10.16 -7.40
CA ILE A 464 -6.33 10.56 -6.80
C ILE A 464 -5.60 9.35 -6.20
N ILE A 465 -4.28 9.28 -6.34
CA ILE A 465 -3.45 8.13 -5.97
C ILE A 465 -2.41 8.54 -4.93
N ASP A 466 -2.37 7.81 -3.82
CA ASP A 466 -1.28 7.79 -2.85
C ASP A 466 -0.30 6.68 -3.26
N ARG A 467 0.94 7.07 -3.57
CA ARG A 467 2.04 6.19 -3.98
C ARG A 467 3.24 6.28 -3.03
N SER A 468 3.01 6.76 -1.82
CA SER A 468 4.07 7.07 -0.85
C SER A 468 4.94 5.88 -0.45
N ILE A 469 4.49 4.62 -0.62
CA ILE A 469 5.38 3.45 -0.50
C ILE A 469 6.53 3.53 -1.50
N GLN A 470 6.23 3.73 -2.79
CA GLN A 470 7.26 3.83 -3.82
C GLN A 470 8.23 4.98 -3.51
N ASP A 471 7.70 6.13 -3.11
CA ASP A 471 8.50 7.32 -2.83
C ASP A 471 9.40 7.13 -1.61
N ALA A 472 8.93 6.43 -0.58
CA ALA A 472 9.73 6.05 0.58
C ALA A 472 10.88 5.10 0.21
N TYR A 473 10.61 4.11 -0.64
CA TYR A 473 11.65 3.21 -1.18
C TYR A 473 12.72 3.99 -1.95
N ILE A 474 12.32 4.88 -2.86
CA ILE A 474 13.26 5.72 -3.63
C ILE A 474 14.14 6.54 -2.69
N ASN A 475 13.54 7.25 -1.74
CA ASN A 475 14.28 8.07 -0.78
C ASN A 475 15.22 7.24 0.11
N ALA A 476 14.82 6.03 0.50
CA ALA A 476 15.65 5.11 1.27
C ALA A 476 16.87 4.63 0.47
N ILE A 477 16.68 4.24 -0.79
CA ILE A 477 17.75 3.83 -1.71
C ILE A 477 18.70 5.01 -1.94
N ARG A 478 18.16 6.18 -2.31
CA ARG A 478 18.96 7.37 -2.63
C ARG A 478 19.85 7.84 -1.48
N ARG A 479 19.39 7.75 -0.24
CA ARG A 479 20.24 8.09 0.93
C ARG A 479 21.19 6.97 1.34
N ALA A 480 21.05 5.74 0.85
CA ALA A 480 21.92 4.63 1.23
C ALA A 480 23.40 4.94 0.95
N LYS A 481 24.27 4.55 1.89
CA LYS A 481 25.73 4.82 1.83
C LYS A 481 26.62 3.60 2.08
N ASN A 482 26.04 2.48 2.49
CA ASN A 482 26.80 1.29 2.86
C ASN A 482 26.27 0.06 2.13
N PHE A 483 25.10 -0.46 2.53
CA PHE A 483 24.46 -1.58 1.85
C PHE A 483 22.94 -1.45 1.96
N ILE A 484 22.25 -2.19 1.11
CA ILE A 484 20.80 -2.37 1.13
C ILE A 484 20.55 -3.88 1.21
N TYR A 485 19.66 -4.30 2.10
CA TYR A 485 19.20 -5.67 2.22
C TYR A 485 17.70 -5.70 1.90
N ILE A 486 17.28 -6.63 1.03
CA ILE A 486 15.90 -6.72 0.56
C ILE A 486 15.43 -8.16 0.70
N GLU A 487 14.36 -8.35 1.45
CA GLU A 487 13.49 -9.52 1.40
C GLU A 487 12.16 -9.07 0.80
N ASN A 488 11.76 -9.68 -0.31
CA ASN A 488 10.50 -9.37 -0.98
C ASN A 488 10.03 -10.59 -1.79
N GLN A 489 8.73 -10.84 -1.82
CA GLN A 489 8.13 -11.90 -2.64
C GLN A 489 8.38 -11.67 -4.14
N TYR A 490 8.43 -10.40 -4.56
CA TYR A 490 8.64 -10.02 -5.96
C TYR A 490 9.84 -9.07 -6.10
N PHE A 491 10.59 -9.27 -7.19
CA PHE A 491 11.67 -8.36 -7.57
C PHE A 491 11.72 -8.19 -9.10
N LEU A 492 10.81 -7.35 -9.60
CA LEU A 492 10.71 -6.94 -11.00
C LEU A 492 10.31 -5.46 -11.05
N GLY A 493 10.54 -4.78 -12.16
CA GLY A 493 10.19 -3.37 -12.32
C GLY A 493 11.14 -2.58 -13.21
N SER A 494 10.90 -1.27 -13.29
CA SER A 494 11.67 -0.35 -14.15
C SER A 494 11.71 -0.80 -15.61
N SER A 495 10.59 -1.30 -16.11
CA SER A 495 10.45 -1.87 -17.46
C SER A 495 10.81 -0.89 -18.56
N PHE A 496 10.67 0.42 -18.33
CA PHE A 496 11.12 1.48 -19.24
C PHE A 496 12.61 1.41 -19.61
N ALA A 497 13.42 0.69 -18.83
CA ALA A 497 14.85 0.51 -19.07
C ALA A 497 15.24 -0.93 -19.43
N TRP A 498 14.26 -1.79 -19.75
CA TRP A 498 14.53 -3.14 -20.22
C TRP A 498 14.97 -3.14 -21.69
N SER A 499 15.66 -4.21 -22.08
CA SER A 499 16.06 -4.48 -23.46
C SER A 499 15.53 -5.86 -23.87
N GLY A 500 15.05 -6.00 -25.10
CA GLY A 500 14.71 -7.30 -25.67
C GLY A 500 14.02 -7.14 -27.02
N ASP A 501 14.43 -7.94 -28.01
CA ASP A 501 13.88 -7.88 -29.37
C ASP A 501 12.45 -8.44 -29.45
N ASP A 502 12.07 -9.31 -28.51
CA ASP A 502 10.76 -9.97 -28.45
C ASP A 502 9.72 -9.22 -27.59
N ILE A 503 10.09 -8.11 -26.97
CA ILE A 503 9.20 -7.29 -26.14
C ILE A 503 9.20 -5.85 -26.60
N LYS A 504 8.11 -5.14 -26.36
CA LYS A 504 8.07 -3.69 -26.42
C LYS A 504 8.04 -3.17 -24.98
N PRO A 505 9.16 -2.65 -24.44
CA PRO A 505 9.23 -2.20 -23.05
C PRO A 505 8.13 -1.21 -22.65
N GLU A 506 7.71 -0.34 -23.57
CA GLU A 506 6.61 0.61 -23.39
C GLU A 506 5.23 -0.04 -23.17
N GLU A 507 5.02 -1.29 -23.58
CA GLU A 507 3.76 -2.02 -23.42
C GLU A 507 3.70 -2.83 -22.10
N ILE A 508 4.80 -2.93 -21.34
CA ILE A 508 4.89 -3.75 -20.12
C ILE A 508 4.19 -3.10 -18.91
N GLY A 509 4.26 -1.77 -18.78
CA GLY A 509 3.57 -1.01 -17.73
C GLY A 509 4.16 -1.08 -16.30
N ALA A 510 5.23 -1.85 -16.06
CA ALA A 510 5.91 -1.93 -14.77
C ALA A 510 6.88 -0.74 -14.56
N LEU A 511 6.34 0.47 -14.37
CA LEU A 511 7.08 1.74 -14.44
C LEU A 511 7.72 2.21 -13.13
N HIS A 512 7.50 1.52 -12.01
CA HIS A 512 8.16 1.90 -10.75
C HIS A 512 9.69 1.79 -10.87
N VAL A 513 10.41 2.69 -10.19
CA VAL A 513 11.85 2.90 -10.42
C VAL A 513 12.77 2.11 -9.49
N ILE A 514 12.25 1.26 -8.60
CA ILE A 514 13.03 0.63 -7.52
C ILE A 514 14.24 -0.15 -8.04
N PRO A 515 14.10 -1.11 -9.00
CA PRO A 515 15.26 -1.81 -9.56
C PRO A 515 16.28 -0.86 -10.20
N LYS A 516 15.83 0.17 -10.91
CA LYS A 516 16.73 1.14 -11.54
C LYS A 516 17.46 2.01 -10.52
N GLU A 517 16.78 2.54 -9.51
CA GLU A 517 17.39 3.29 -8.40
C GLU A 517 18.45 2.47 -7.68
N LEU A 518 18.19 1.18 -7.43
CA LEU A 518 19.17 0.26 -6.85
C LEU A 518 20.41 0.09 -7.74
N SER A 519 20.23 -0.04 -9.06
CA SER A 519 21.36 -0.20 -9.98
C SER A 519 22.16 1.08 -10.23
N LEU A 520 21.54 2.25 -10.01
CA LEU A 520 22.19 3.56 -10.16
C LEU A 520 22.92 4.01 -8.89
N LYS A 521 22.48 3.53 -7.72
CA LYS A 521 23.11 3.77 -6.41
C LYS A 521 24.36 2.93 -6.26
#